data_AF-A0A843XE53-F1
#
_entry.id   AF-A0A843XE53-F1
#
_cell.length_a   1.000
_cell.length_b   1.000
_cell.length_c   1.000
_cell.angle_alpha   90.00
_cell.angle_beta   90.00
_cell.angle_gamma   90.00
#
_symmetry.space_group_name_H-M   'P 1'
#
loop_
_entity.id
_entity.type
_entity.pdbx_description
1 polymer ?
#
loop_
_entity_poly.entity_id
_entity_poly.type
_entity_poly.pdbx_seq_one_letter_code
_entity_poly.pdbx_strand_id
1 'polypeptide(L)'
;MREWREGLRQSRHVAAIAREESEMRRYHSTREGSSSGASVIRPLGLVKRGGSMRGIGPTGVMDTFMHRKPSSKQLNIKYALKGVKATAASAKHAVKNIVKWFLHAGVPTHTTSSPYFQTMIDSIGEVGPGLKAPTPKDIYGKHLKEELAETKEWVASFKAIWMARGCTLICDGWTETTRRSMINFLVYCSEGTVFIKSVDASGQIKNAEYLLRLMDEMVEEISEENVVQVATDNEASYKAAGRKLMGK
;
A
#
# COMPACT_ATOMS: atom_id res chain seq x y z
N MET A 1 -5.49 18.28 31.38
CA MET A 1 -6.55 17.37 31.93
C MET A 1 -7.98 17.76 31.52
N ARG A 2 -8.45 19.01 31.73
CA ARG A 2 -9.79 19.43 31.24
C ARG A 2 -9.81 19.66 29.73
N GLU A 3 -8.81 20.34 29.18
CA GLU A 3 -8.69 20.62 27.74
C GLU A 3 -8.52 19.35 26.89
N TRP A 4 -7.75 18.36 27.35
CA TRP A 4 -7.63 17.06 26.69
C TRP A 4 -8.95 16.25 26.72
N ARG A 5 -9.73 16.34 27.81
CA ARG A 5 -11.08 15.75 27.90
C ARG A 5 -12.11 16.52 27.07
N GLU A 6 -11.96 17.83 26.91
CA GLU A 6 -12.73 18.66 25.98
C GLU A 6 -12.41 18.29 24.52
N GLY A 7 -11.13 18.12 24.19
CA GLY A 7 -10.65 17.65 22.88
C GLY A 7 -11.12 16.23 22.56
N LEU A 8 -11.13 15.32 23.54
CA LEU A 8 -11.75 13.99 23.41
C LEU A 8 -13.27 14.06 23.22
N ARG A 9 -13.96 15.03 23.85
CA ARG A 9 -15.41 15.24 23.65
C ARG A 9 -15.71 15.83 22.27
N GLN A 10 -14.89 16.74 21.77
CA GLN A 10 -14.98 17.24 20.40
C GLN A 10 -14.62 16.15 19.38
N SER A 11 -13.64 15.30 19.68
CA SER A 11 -13.28 14.11 18.87
C SER A 11 -14.39 13.06 18.85
N ARG A 12 -15.17 12.89 19.93
CA ARG A 12 -16.39 12.06 19.91
C ARG A 12 -17.47 12.62 19.00
N HIS A 13 -17.56 13.94 18.83
CA HIS A 13 -18.43 14.54 17.79
C HIS A 13 -17.89 14.28 16.39
N VAL A 14 -16.58 14.36 16.16
CA VAL A 14 -15.96 13.99 14.87
C VAL A 14 -16.15 12.49 14.57
N ALA A 15 -16.05 11.63 15.57
CA ALA A 15 -16.31 10.19 15.45
C ALA A 15 -17.80 9.88 15.25
N ALA A 16 -18.71 10.70 15.79
CA ALA A 16 -20.14 10.61 15.53
C ALA A 16 -20.48 11.04 14.10
N ILE A 17 -19.89 12.14 13.62
CA ILE A 17 -20.01 12.61 12.23
C ILE A 17 -19.44 11.56 11.26
N ALA A 18 -18.28 10.97 11.57
CA ALA A 18 -17.71 9.89 10.76
C ALA A 18 -18.58 8.62 10.75
N ARG A 19 -19.26 8.30 11.86
CA ARG A 19 -20.25 7.22 11.91
C ARG A 19 -21.49 7.55 11.07
N GLU A 20 -22.02 8.76 11.18
CA GLU A 20 -23.16 9.26 10.40
C GLU A 20 -22.84 9.28 8.89
N GLU A 21 -21.65 9.72 8.49
CA GLU A 21 -21.21 9.67 7.09
C GLU A 21 -21.04 8.23 6.59
N SER A 22 -20.54 7.32 7.45
CA SER A 22 -20.45 5.90 7.12
C SER A 22 -21.82 5.21 7.01
N GLU A 23 -22.81 5.66 7.79
CA GLU A 23 -24.19 5.19 7.75
C GLU A 23 -24.95 5.80 6.58
N MET A 24 -24.72 7.06 6.25
CA MET A 24 -25.27 7.74 5.07
C MET A 24 -24.72 7.12 3.77
N ARG A 25 -23.44 6.73 3.74
CA ARG A 25 -22.85 5.93 2.64
C ARG A 25 -23.48 4.53 2.54
N ARG A 26 -23.79 3.88 3.66
CA ARG A 26 -24.53 2.61 3.69
C ARG A 26 -25.98 2.77 3.22
N TYR A 27 -26.65 3.86 3.58
CA TYR A 27 -28.03 4.19 3.20
C TYR A 27 -28.16 4.49 1.70
N HIS A 28 -27.20 5.25 1.13
CA HIS A 28 -27.15 5.47 -0.33
C HIS A 28 -26.86 4.18 -1.11
N SER A 29 -26.05 3.26 -0.57
CA SER A 29 -25.83 1.93 -1.16
C SER A 29 -27.06 1.02 -1.12
N THR A 30 -27.99 1.20 -0.17
CA THR A 30 -29.22 0.37 -0.08
C THR A 30 -30.34 0.91 -0.97
N ARG A 31 -30.36 2.21 -1.26
CA ARG A 31 -31.38 2.85 -2.11
C ARG A 31 -31.15 2.63 -3.61
N GLU A 32 -29.94 2.32 -4.04
CA GLU A 32 -29.67 1.81 -5.40
C GLU A 32 -30.09 0.33 -5.58
N GLY A 33 -30.58 -0.32 -4.51
CA GLY A 33 -30.99 -1.72 -4.49
C GLY A 33 -32.42 -1.96 -4.01
N SER A 34 -33.42 -1.20 -4.47
CA SER A 34 -34.83 -1.59 -4.33
C SER A 34 -35.77 -0.86 -5.28
N SER A 35 -36.29 -1.57 -6.28
CA SER A 35 -37.67 -1.39 -6.74
C SER A 35 -38.25 -2.76 -7.13
N SER A 36 -39.40 -3.10 -6.55
CA SER A 36 -40.22 -4.27 -6.88
C SER A 36 -41.60 -3.79 -7.31
N GLY A 37 -42.10 -4.32 -8.43
CA GLY A 37 -43.46 -4.13 -8.93
C GLY A 37 -43.63 -4.87 -10.27
N ALA A 38 -44.61 -5.78 -10.34
CA ALA A 38 -44.62 -6.94 -11.23
C ALA A 38 -45.27 -6.74 -12.64
N SER A 39 -44.78 -7.51 -13.63
CA SER A 39 -45.51 -8.51 -14.46
C SER A 39 -45.21 -8.50 -15.99
N VAL A 40 -45.21 -9.73 -16.54
CA VAL A 40 -45.39 -10.20 -17.96
C VAL A 40 -44.16 -10.35 -18.90
N ILE A 41 -43.56 -11.56 -18.88
CA ILE A 41 -43.29 -12.54 -19.99
C ILE A 41 -43.26 -11.94 -21.43
N ARG A 42 -42.21 -11.99 -22.32
CA ARG A 42 -41.33 -13.06 -22.88
C ARG A 42 -40.23 -12.45 -23.84
N PRO A 43 -39.37 -13.21 -24.57
CA PRO A 43 -37.90 -13.18 -24.43
C PRO A 43 -37.11 -12.66 -25.66
N LEU A 44 -35.82 -12.31 -25.49
CA LEU A 44 -34.70 -12.58 -26.44
C LEU A 44 -33.44 -11.80 -26.03
N GLY A 45 -32.30 -12.49 -25.96
CA GLY A 45 -30.97 -11.87 -25.94
C GLY A 45 -30.11 -12.18 -24.71
N LEU A 46 -29.16 -13.11 -24.88
CA LEU A 46 -28.09 -13.39 -23.93
C LEU A 46 -27.21 -12.13 -23.74
N VAL A 47 -27.24 -11.49 -22.57
CA VAL A 47 -26.29 -10.42 -22.19
C VAL A 47 -25.44 -10.89 -21.02
N LYS A 48 -24.11 -10.81 -21.21
CA LYS A 48 -23.08 -11.22 -20.25
C LYS A 48 -23.16 -10.39 -18.96
N ARG A 49 -23.08 -11.08 -17.82
CA ARG A 49 -22.98 -10.53 -16.46
C ARG A 49 -21.81 -9.52 -16.36
N GLY A 50 -22.13 -8.31 -15.91
CA GLY A 50 -21.19 -7.24 -15.62
C GLY A 50 -20.32 -7.54 -14.39
N GLY A 51 -19.05 -7.14 -14.49
CA GLY A 51 -18.04 -7.29 -13.45
C GLY A 51 -18.20 -6.28 -12.31
N SER A 52 -17.85 -6.74 -11.10
CA SER A 52 -17.76 -5.95 -9.88
C SER A 52 -16.72 -4.84 -10.03
N MET A 53 -17.14 -3.58 -9.90
CA MET A 53 -16.24 -2.46 -9.66
C MET A 53 -15.82 -2.47 -8.19
N ARG A 54 -14.59 -2.92 -7.93
CA ARG A 54 -13.90 -2.65 -6.67
C ARG A 54 -13.29 -1.26 -6.76
N GLY A 55 -13.67 -0.38 -5.84
CA GLY A 55 -13.14 0.97 -5.74
C GLY A 55 -11.62 0.96 -5.59
N ILE A 56 -10.96 1.82 -6.35
CA ILE A 56 -9.52 2.06 -6.29
C ILE A 56 -9.29 2.96 -5.07
N GLY A 57 -8.74 2.39 -3.99
CA GLY A 57 -8.16 3.18 -2.90
C GLY A 57 -6.92 3.93 -3.38
N PRO A 58 -6.38 4.87 -2.60
CA PRO A 58 -5.25 5.68 -3.01
C PRO A 58 -4.06 4.80 -3.41
N THR A 59 -3.62 4.99 -4.64
CA THR A 59 -2.52 4.27 -5.31
C THR A 59 -1.18 4.66 -4.68
N GLY A 60 -0.29 3.69 -4.46
CA GLY A 60 1.08 3.96 -4.03
C GLY A 60 1.90 4.63 -5.12
N VAL A 61 3.04 5.23 -4.77
CA VAL A 61 3.93 5.96 -5.72
C VAL A 61 4.30 5.14 -6.93
N MET A 62 4.65 3.88 -6.66
CA MET A 62 5.03 2.91 -7.68
C MET A 62 3.91 2.73 -8.72
N ASP A 63 2.65 2.87 -8.29
CA ASP A 63 1.45 2.67 -9.11
C ASP A 63 0.99 3.95 -9.83
N THR A 64 1.59 5.12 -9.56
CA THR A 64 1.16 6.41 -10.14
C THR A 64 1.29 6.44 -11.67
N PHE A 65 2.22 5.66 -12.21
CA PHE A 65 2.42 5.48 -13.66
C PHE A 65 1.56 4.36 -14.27
N MET A 66 0.76 3.64 -13.46
CA MET A 66 0.10 2.38 -13.85
C MET A 66 -1.29 2.54 -14.47
N HIS A 67 -1.63 3.71 -15.00
CA HIS A 67 -2.83 3.85 -15.83
C HIS A 67 -2.63 3.15 -17.19
N ARG A 68 -2.75 1.83 -17.18
CA ARG A 68 -3.04 1.07 -18.40
C ARG A 68 -4.41 1.53 -18.88
N LYS A 69 -4.48 2.26 -20.01
CA LYS A 69 -5.76 2.56 -20.66
C LYS A 69 -6.58 1.26 -20.72
N PRO A 70 -7.87 1.23 -20.32
CA PRO A 70 -8.70 0.01 -20.36
C PRO A 70 -8.75 -0.65 -21.75
N SER A 71 -8.39 0.10 -22.79
CA SER A 71 -8.32 -0.33 -24.18
C SER A 71 -7.02 -1.05 -24.58
N SER A 72 -5.95 -1.03 -23.78
CA SER A 72 -4.69 -1.70 -24.14
C SER A 72 -4.76 -3.19 -23.82
N LYS A 73 -5.59 -3.91 -24.59
CA LYS A 73 -5.47 -5.36 -24.78
C LYS A 73 -4.02 -5.68 -25.16
N GLN A 74 -3.46 -6.77 -24.65
CA GLN A 74 -2.21 -7.32 -25.18
C GLN A 74 -2.38 -7.43 -26.70
N LEU A 75 -1.60 -6.66 -27.44
CA LEU A 75 -1.65 -6.72 -28.90
C LEU A 75 -1.29 -8.15 -29.28
N ASN A 76 -2.10 -8.77 -30.13
CA ASN A 76 -1.71 -10.03 -30.76
C ASN A 76 -0.33 -9.80 -31.38
N ILE A 77 0.61 -10.72 -31.15
CA ILE A 77 1.99 -10.70 -31.65
C ILE A 77 2.08 -10.16 -33.08
N LYS A 78 1.14 -10.52 -33.95
CA LYS A 78 1.06 -10.06 -35.34
C LYS A 78 0.93 -8.53 -35.49
N TYR A 79 0.21 -7.87 -34.59
CA TYR A 79 -0.01 -6.42 -34.60
C TYR A 79 1.05 -5.65 -33.81
N ALA A 80 1.63 -6.23 -32.75
CA ALA A 80 2.79 -5.65 -32.05
C ALA A 80 4.04 -5.60 -32.94
N LEU A 81 4.13 -6.49 -33.93
CA LEU A 81 5.21 -6.57 -34.92
C LEU A 81 4.97 -5.69 -36.17
N LYS A 82 3.91 -4.86 -36.20
CA LYS A 82 3.62 -4.02 -37.36
C LYS A 82 4.56 -2.80 -37.38
N GLY A 83 5.74 -2.97 -37.98
CA GLY A 83 6.77 -1.94 -38.14
C GLY A 83 8.14 -2.34 -37.60
N VAL A 84 8.20 -3.36 -36.74
CA VAL A 84 9.45 -3.94 -36.24
C VAL A 84 9.56 -5.36 -36.80
N LYS A 85 10.55 -5.62 -37.65
CA LYS A 85 10.88 -7.00 -38.09
C LYS A 85 11.55 -7.79 -36.96
N ALA A 86 10.94 -7.84 -35.77
CA ALA A 86 11.32 -8.85 -34.78
C ALA A 86 10.73 -10.17 -35.28
N THR A 87 11.61 -11.09 -35.68
CA THR A 87 11.19 -12.40 -36.17
C THR A 87 10.57 -13.18 -35.01
N ALA A 88 9.63 -14.08 -35.30
CA ALA A 88 9.10 -14.99 -34.27
C ALA A 88 10.21 -15.76 -33.53
N ALA A 89 11.36 -15.98 -34.21
CA ALA A 89 12.56 -16.54 -33.63
C ALA A 89 13.23 -15.63 -32.60
N SER A 90 13.38 -14.32 -32.86
CA SER A 90 13.98 -13.38 -31.90
C SER A 90 13.10 -13.19 -30.66
N ALA A 91 11.78 -13.13 -30.83
CA ALA A 91 10.83 -13.09 -29.72
C ALA A 91 10.91 -14.36 -28.86
N LYS A 92 10.93 -15.54 -29.50
CA LYS A 92 11.10 -16.83 -28.79
C LYS A 92 12.43 -16.92 -28.06
N HIS A 93 13.51 -16.36 -28.63
CA HIS A 93 14.82 -16.31 -28.00
C HIS A 93 14.83 -15.42 -26.76
N ALA A 94 14.24 -14.22 -26.82
CA ALA A 94 14.10 -13.32 -25.68
C ALA A 94 13.33 -13.96 -24.53
N VAL A 95 12.16 -14.56 -24.82
CA VAL A 95 11.36 -15.29 -23.81
C VAL A 95 12.17 -16.43 -23.19
N LYS A 96 12.91 -17.20 -24.00
CA LYS A 96 13.77 -18.29 -23.48
C LYS A 96 14.84 -17.76 -22.52
N ASN A 97 15.44 -16.60 -22.80
CA ASN A 97 16.46 -16.01 -21.93
C ASN A 97 15.85 -15.49 -20.61
N ILE A 98 14.67 -14.89 -20.66
CA ILE A 98 13.92 -14.49 -19.46
C ILE A 98 13.63 -15.72 -18.58
N VAL A 99 13.07 -16.79 -19.16
CA VAL A 99 12.77 -18.03 -18.42
C VAL A 99 14.04 -18.64 -17.81
N LYS A 100 15.15 -18.69 -18.56
CA LYS A 100 16.44 -19.16 -18.04
C LYS A 100 16.90 -18.35 -16.83
N TRP A 101 16.76 -17.02 -16.87
CA TRP A 101 17.11 -16.16 -15.73
C TRP A 101 16.25 -16.47 -14.50
N PHE A 102 14.94 -16.63 -14.66
CA PHE A 102 14.04 -17.04 -13.57
C PHE A 102 14.48 -18.35 -12.91
N LEU A 103 14.74 -19.38 -13.74
CA LEU A 103 15.14 -20.70 -13.25
C LEU A 103 16.52 -20.67 -12.57
N HIS A 104 17.48 -19.94 -13.14
CA HIS A 104 18.82 -19.82 -12.58
C HIS A 104 18.84 -19.04 -11.27
N ALA A 105 18.11 -17.92 -11.19
CA ALA A 105 18.06 -17.06 -10.01
C ALA A 105 17.05 -17.54 -8.94
N GLY A 106 16.29 -18.60 -9.21
CA GLY A 106 15.27 -19.12 -8.29
C GLY A 106 14.10 -18.16 -8.08
N VAL A 107 13.78 -17.32 -9.07
CA VAL A 107 12.73 -16.31 -8.96
C VAL A 107 11.35 -16.98 -9.07
N PRO A 108 10.42 -16.77 -8.12
CA PRO A 108 9.08 -17.33 -8.20
C PRO A 108 8.33 -16.88 -9.45
N THR A 109 7.66 -17.81 -10.14
CA THR A 109 6.99 -17.54 -11.43
C THR A 109 5.85 -16.53 -11.32
N HIS A 110 5.18 -16.44 -10.18
CA HIS A 110 4.08 -15.50 -9.96
C HIS A 110 4.52 -14.02 -10.07
N THR A 111 5.81 -13.73 -9.93
CA THR A 111 6.34 -12.36 -10.11
C THR A 111 6.14 -11.83 -11.53
N THR A 112 5.90 -12.69 -12.53
CA THR A 112 5.51 -12.30 -13.89
C THR A 112 4.15 -11.60 -13.97
N SER A 113 3.29 -11.78 -12.97
CA SER A 113 1.99 -11.10 -12.89
C SER A 113 2.10 -9.68 -12.33
N SER A 114 3.30 -9.28 -11.88
CA SER A 114 3.57 -7.92 -11.43
C SER A 114 3.39 -6.93 -12.59
N PRO A 115 2.72 -5.78 -12.37
CA PRO A 115 2.60 -4.75 -13.40
C PRO A 115 3.96 -4.20 -13.85
N TYR A 116 4.97 -4.21 -12.97
CA TYR A 116 6.34 -3.80 -13.29
C TYR A 116 7.03 -4.76 -14.26
N PHE A 117 6.64 -6.03 -14.31
CA PHE A 117 7.32 -7.02 -15.14
C PHE A 117 7.10 -6.78 -16.64
N GLN A 118 5.85 -6.56 -17.06
CA GLN A 118 5.56 -6.22 -18.45
C GLN A 118 6.09 -4.82 -18.80
N THR A 119 5.95 -3.86 -17.88
CA THR A 119 6.48 -2.49 -18.05
C THR A 119 7.99 -2.52 -18.30
N MET A 120 8.75 -3.31 -17.54
CA MET A 120 10.18 -3.50 -17.77
C MET A 120 10.48 -4.05 -19.18
N ILE A 121 9.72 -5.05 -19.65
CA ILE A 121 9.91 -5.63 -20.99
C ILE A 121 9.62 -4.60 -22.08
N ASP A 122 8.54 -3.83 -21.92
CA ASP A 122 8.12 -2.80 -22.88
C ASP A 122 9.20 -1.69 -22.95
N SER A 123 9.67 -1.19 -21.80
CA SER A 123 10.74 -0.18 -21.74
C SER A 123 12.06 -0.67 -22.34
N ILE A 124 12.45 -1.94 -22.11
CA ILE A 124 13.64 -2.54 -22.75
C ILE A 124 13.46 -2.59 -24.28
N GLY A 125 12.26 -2.93 -24.74
CA GLY A 125 11.91 -2.98 -26.17
C GLY A 125 11.96 -1.62 -26.85
N GLU A 126 11.51 -0.56 -26.15
CA GLU A 126 11.52 0.82 -26.65
C GLU A 126 12.94 1.39 -26.82
N VAL A 127 13.85 1.11 -25.88
CA VAL A 127 15.26 1.54 -25.98
C VAL A 127 15.99 0.81 -27.11
N GLY A 128 15.68 -0.47 -27.31
CA GLY A 128 16.29 -1.30 -28.34
C GLY A 128 17.73 -1.76 -28.02
N PRO A 129 18.46 -2.25 -29.03
CA PRO A 129 19.81 -2.79 -28.84
C PRO A 129 20.78 -1.75 -28.27
N GLY A 130 21.58 -2.13 -27.27
CA GLY A 130 22.61 -1.27 -26.68
C GLY A 130 22.35 -0.87 -25.22
N LEU A 131 21.14 -1.12 -24.70
CA LEU A 131 20.87 -0.99 -23.26
C LEU A 131 21.77 -1.93 -22.45
N LYS A 132 22.49 -1.37 -21.48
CA LYS A 132 23.28 -2.16 -20.53
C LYS A 132 22.40 -2.56 -19.35
N ALA A 133 22.49 -3.82 -18.95
CA ALA A 133 21.82 -4.30 -17.75
C ALA A 133 22.36 -3.57 -16.50
N PRO A 134 21.50 -3.25 -15.51
CA PRO A 134 21.95 -2.63 -14.28
C PRO A 134 22.86 -3.58 -13.49
N THR A 135 23.91 -3.03 -12.89
CA THR A 135 24.78 -3.79 -11.99
C THR A 135 24.18 -3.85 -10.58
N PRO A 136 24.63 -4.77 -9.71
CA PRO A 136 24.20 -4.78 -8.31
C PRO A 136 24.42 -3.43 -7.59
N LYS A 137 25.49 -2.71 -7.94
CA LYS A 137 25.77 -1.38 -7.40
C LYS A 137 24.77 -0.33 -7.88
N ASP A 138 24.29 -0.43 -9.12
CA ASP A 138 23.26 0.47 -9.63
C ASP A 138 21.94 0.27 -8.88
N ILE A 139 21.57 -1.00 -8.67
CA ILE A 139 20.33 -1.39 -7.96
C ILE A 139 20.38 -0.94 -6.50
N TYR A 140 21.33 -1.42 -5.70
CA TYR A 140 21.40 -1.12 -4.27
C TYR A 140 21.93 0.29 -3.96
N GLY A 141 22.60 0.91 -4.92
CA GLY A 141 23.24 2.22 -4.77
C GLY A 141 22.33 3.36 -5.19
N LYS A 142 22.23 3.59 -6.50
CA LYS A 142 21.54 4.77 -7.05
C LYS A 142 20.03 4.56 -7.03
N HIS A 143 19.53 3.49 -7.64
CA HIS A 143 18.10 3.31 -7.88
C HIS A 143 17.33 3.07 -6.57
N LEU A 144 17.84 2.25 -5.66
CA LEU A 144 17.19 2.08 -4.35
C LEU A 144 17.06 3.40 -3.57
N LYS A 145 18.01 4.32 -3.71
CA LYS A 145 17.92 5.64 -3.06
C LYS A 145 16.89 6.55 -3.71
N GLU A 146 16.77 6.50 -5.03
CA GLU A 146 15.75 7.21 -5.80
C GLU A 146 14.34 6.74 -5.37
N GLU A 147 14.11 5.42 -5.40
CA GLU A 147 12.85 4.80 -4.95
C GLU A 147 12.51 5.12 -3.49
N LEU A 148 13.53 5.14 -2.62
CA LEU A 148 13.34 5.53 -1.21
C LEU A 148 12.96 7.01 -1.07
N ALA A 149 13.54 7.89 -1.87
CA ALA A 149 13.22 9.31 -1.84
C ALA A 149 11.78 9.55 -2.31
N GLU A 150 11.38 8.93 -3.42
CA GLU A 150 10.01 9.00 -3.95
C GLU A 150 8.98 8.45 -2.94
N THR A 151 9.29 7.31 -2.32
CA THR A 151 8.44 6.74 -1.26
C THR A 151 8.30 7.70 -0.08
N LYS A 152 9.39 8.34 0.37
CA LYS A 152 9.36 9.31 1.47
C LYS A 152 8.52 10.54 1.13
N GLU A 153 8.60 11.04 -0.09
CA GLU A 153 7.80 12.18 -0.55
C GLU A 153 6.30 11.85 -0.53
N TRP A 154 5.93 10.64 -0.96
CA TRP A 154 4.55 10.18 -0.87
C TRP A 154 4.06 9.98 0.55
N VAL A 155 4.89 9.41 1.45
CA VAL A 155 4.55 9.37 2.88
C VAL A 155 4.33 10.79 3.41
N ALA A 156 5.19 11.75 3.02
CA ALA A 156 5.06 13.15 3.42
C ALA A 156 3.77 13.81 2.89
N SER A 157 3.23 13.36 1.76
CA SER A 157 1.96 13.86 1.23
C SER A 157 0.77 13.62 2.17
N PHE A 158 0.85 12.62 3.06
CA PHE A 158 -0.19 12.35 4.06
C PHE A 158 -0.16 13.30 5.25
N LYS A 159 0.93 14.06 5.46
CA LYS A 159 1.06 14.97 6.61
C LYS A 159 -0.05 16.03 6.66
N ALA A 160 -0.48 16.54 5.49
CA ALA A 160 -1.59 17.48 5.41
C ALA A 160 -2.91 16.87 5.92
N ILE A 161 -3.14 15.58 5.65
CA ILE A 161 -4.32 14.84 6.12
C ILE A 161 -4.22 14.61 7.64
N TRP A 162 -3.03 14.25 8.13
CA TRP A 162 -2.81 14.06 9.57
C TRP A 162 -3.02 15.35 10.35
N MET A 163 -2.58 16.50 9.83
CA MET A 163 -2.86 17.81 10.45
C MET A 163 -4.34 18.18 10.45
N ALA A 164 -5.06 17.88 9.36
CA ALA A 164 -6.46 18.28 9.23
C ALA A 164 -7.43 17.39 10.01
N ARG A 165 -7.15 16.10 10.13
CA ARG A 165 -8.11 15.09 10.65
C ARG A 165 -7.53 14.23 11.76
N GLY A 166 -6.25 14.36 12.04
CA GLY A 166 -5.52 13.45 12.93
C GLY A 166 -5.22 12.10 12.30
N CYS A 167 -4.48 11.28 13.04
CA CYS A 167 -4.10 9.92 12.65
C CYS A 167 -4.00 8.98 13.86
N THR A 168 -3.93 7.67 13.59
CA THR A 168 -3.67 6.63 14.58
C THR A 168 -2.26 6.09 14.37
N LEU A 169 -1.42 6.20 15.39
CA LEU A 169 -0.14 5.48 15.42
C LEU A 169 -0.42 4.02 15.78
N ILE A 170 0.05 3.09 14.96
CA ILE A 170 -0.02 1.65 15.19
C ILE A 170 1.39 1.14 15.47
N CYS A 171 1.57 0.49 16.61
CA CYS A 171 2.83 -0.11 17.03
C CYS A 171 2.61 -1.61 17.27
N ASP A 172 3.29 -2.43 16.50
CA ASP A 172 3.20 -3.89 16.58
C ASP A 172 4.60 -4.50 16.51
N GLY A 173 4.87 -5.50 17.33
CA GLY A 173 6.16 -6.17 17.30
C GLY A 173 6.05 -7.67 17.39
N TRP A 174 7.02 -8.32 16.78
CA TRP A 174 7.10 -9.77 16.78
C TRP A 174 8.50 -10.23 17.11
N THR A 175 8.60 -11.48 17.59
CA THR A 175 9.86 -12.14 17.90
C THR A 175 9.82 -13.55 17.30
N GLU A 176 10.78 -13.84 16.44
CA GLU A 176 10.99 -15.18 15.89
C GLU A 176 11.65 -16.11 16.92
N THR A 177 11.54 -17.42 16.70
CA THR A 177 12.23 -18.44 17.50
C THR A 177 13.76 -18.33 17.44
N THR A 178 14.29 -17.68 16.39
CA THR A 178 15.71 -17.37 16.20
C THR A 178 16.18 -16.17 17.03
N ARG A 179 15.33 -15.63 17.93
CA ARG A 179 15.53 -14.39 18.71
C ARG A 179 15.70 -13.13 17.87
N ARG A 180 15.36 -13.19 16.57
CA ARG A 180 15.17 -11.99 15.76
C ARG A 180 13.88 -11.32 16.17
N SER A 181 13.93 -10.02 16.33
CA SER A 181 12.81 -9.26 16.86
C SER A 181 12.70 -7.93 16.15
N MET A 182 11.49 -7.60 15.69
CA MET A 182 11.21 -6.32 15.04
C MET A 182 10.00 -5.64 15.67
N ILE A 183 10.01 -4.32 15.65
CA ILE A 183 8.89 -3.46 16.04
C ILE A 183 8.56 -2.57 14.86
N ASN A 184 7.33 -2.62 14.39
CA ASN A 184 6.84 -1.90 13.23
C ASN A 184 5.96 -0.73 13.66
N PHE A 185 6.16 0.40 13.01
CA PHE A 185 5.34 1.59 13.15
C PHE A 185 4.59 1.87 11.86
N LEU A 186 3.27 1.91 11.97
CA LEU A 186 2.37 2.28 10.89
C LEU A 186 1.52 3.46 11.33
N VAL A 187 1.07 4.26 10.38
CA VAL A 187 0.14 5.35 10.62
C VAL A 187 -1.12 5.10 9.82
N TYR A 188 -2.25 5.05 10.50
CA TYR A 188 -3.56 4.97 9.87
C TYR A 188 -4.24 6.34 9.86
N CYS A 189 -4.79 6.72 8.71
CA CYS A 189 -5.58 7.93 8.51
C CYS A 189 -6.78 7.66 7.58
N SER A 190 -7.56 8.69 7.25
CA SER A 190 -8.76 8.53 6.39
C SER A 190 -8.45 7.97 5.00
N GLU A 191 -7.22 8.17 4.51
CA GLU A 191 -6.78 7.67 3.20
C GLU A 191 -6.20 6.25 3.26
N GLY A 192 -5.99 5.70 4.46
CA GLY A 192 -5.49 4.33 4.64
C GLY A 192 -4.31 4.24 5.61
N THR A 193 -3.61 3.11 5.55
CA THR A 193 -2.47 2.80 6.42
C THR A 193 -1.16 2.93 5.65
N VAL A 194 -0.21 3.66 6.24
CA VAL A 194 1.13 3.87 5.70
C VAL A 194 2.15 3.26 6.66
N PHE A 195 3.09 2.48 6.12
CA PHE A 195 4.24 2.02 6.89
C PHE A 195 5.25 3.16 7.02
N ILE A 196 5.71 3.44 8.25
CA ILE A 196 6.68 4.52 8.50
C ILE A 196 8.08 3.97 8.68
N LYS A 197 8.27 3.10 9.69
CA LYS A 197 9.57 2.48 9.96
C LYS A 197 9.43 1.16 10.71
N SER A 198 10.50 0.37 10.66
CA SER A 198 10.67 -0.82 11.50
C SER A 198 11.98 -0.67 12.27
N VAL A 199 11.98 -1.12 13.52
CA VAL A 199 13.13 -1.08 14.42
C VAL A 199 13.53 -2.53 14.71
N ASP A 200 14.80 -2.84 14.42
CA ASP A 200 15.40 -4.08 14.87
C ASP A 200 15.59 -4.01 16.39
N ALA A 201 14.82 -4.82 17.10
CA ALA A 201 14.86 -4.95 18.56
C ALA A 201 15.52 -6.28 18.97
N SER A 202 16.24 -6.94 18.06
CA SER A 202 17.05 -8.13 18.37
C SER A 202 18.11 -7.77 19.42
N GLY A 203 18.22 -8.59 20.47
CA GLY A 203 19.13 -8.34 21.59
C GLY A 203 18.68 -7.26 22.58
N GLN A 204 17.51 -6.65 22.39
CA GLN A 204 16.91 -5.72 23.34
C GLN A 204 15.92 -6.43 24.26
N ILE A 205 15.82 -5.96 25.51
CA ILE A 205 14.73 -6.36 26.40
C ILE A 205 13.53 -5.47 26.07
N LYS A 206 12.47 -6.06 25.50
CA LYS A 206 11.21 -5.38 25.16
C LYS A 206 10.37 -5.03 26.40
N ASN A 207 10.95 -4.32 27.34
CA ASN A 207 10.23 -3.81 28.50
C ASN A 207 9.42 -2.55 28.13
N ALA A 208 8.60 -2.11 29.08
CA ALA A 208 7.71 -0.97 28.88
C ALA A 208 8.50 0.33 28.60
N GLU A 209 9.69 0.48 29.18
CA GLU A 209 10.54 1.66 29.04
C GLU A 209 11.12 1.76 27.62
N TYR A 210 11.60 0.64 27.08
CA TYR A 210 12.13 0.59 25.71
C TYR A 210 11.03 0.91 24.69
N LEU A 211 9.86 0.29 24.83
CA LEU A 211 8.72 0.53 23.95
C LEU A 211 8.17 1.96 24.07
N LEU A 212 8.11 2.50 25.30
CA LEU A 212 7.68 3.89 25.53
C LEU A 212 8.57 4.85 24.74
N ARG A 213 9.89 4.72 24.85
CA ARG A 213 10.84 5.59 24.13
C ARG A 213 10.64 5.55 22.61
N LEU A 214 10.41 4.37 22.04
CA LEU A 214 10.18 4.25 20.60
C LEU A 214 8.83 4.84 20.17
N MET A 215 7.77 4.63 20.96
CA MET A 215 6.46 5.22 20.68
C MET A 215 6.48 6.74 20.83
N ASP A 216 7.18 7.25 21.83
CA ASP A 216 7.36 8.69 22.10
C ASP A 216 8.09 9.38 20.94
N GLU A 217 9.23 8.83 20.50
CA GLU A 217 9.95 9.31 19.32
C GLU A 217 9.06 9.33 18.07
N MET A 218 8.19 8.33 17.91
CA MET A 218 7.26 8.26 16.78
C MET A 218 6.13 9.29 16.87
N VAL A 219 5.62 9.56 18.07
CA VAL A 219 4.63 10.63 18.29
C VAL A 219 5.25 11.98 17.98
N GLU A 220 6.48 12.23 18.41
CA GLU A 220 7.22 13.45 18.06
C GLU A 220 7.46 13.58 16.55
N GLU A 221 7.83 12.49 15.85
CA GLU A 221 8.06 12.48 14.40
C GLU A 221 6.79 12.81 13.58
N ILE A 222 5.61 12.38 14.07
CA ILE A 222 4.30 12.67 13.46
C ILE A 222 3.75 14.04 13.91
N SER A 223 4.25 14.52 15.05
CA SER A 223 3.74 15.59 15.90
C SER A 223 2.51 15.20 16.73
N GLU A 224 2.56 15.55 18.02
CA GLU A 224 1.63 15.09 19.06
C GLU A 224 0.19 15.56 18.79
N GLU A 225 0.02 16.78 18.27
CA GLU A 225 -1.28 17.36 17.91
C GLU A 225 -2.00 16.58 16.79
N ASN A 226 -1.25 15.82 15.99
CA ASN A 226 -1.79 15.03 14.89
C ASN A 226 -2.16 13.61 15.33
N VAL A 227 -1.70 13.14 16.49
CA VAL A 227 -1.94 11.77 16.97
C VAL A 227 -3.20 11.72 17.82
N VAL A 228 -4.27 11.13 17.29
CA VAL A 228 -5.56 11.01 18.00
C VAL A 228 -5.54 9.83 18.97
N GLN A 229 -4.86 8.76 18.60
CA GLN A 229 -4.73 7.55 19.42
C GLN A 229 -3.50 6.74 19.03
N VAL A 230 -3.03 5.92 19.97
CA VAL A 230 -2.00 4.91 19.74
C VAL A 230 -2.61 3.52 19.92
N ALA A 231 -2.55 2.69 18.89
CA ALA A 231 -2.97 1.29 18.92
C ALA A 231 -1.73 0.40 19.05
N THR A 232 -1.71 -0.44 20.08
CA THR A 232 -0.62 -1.37 20.34
C THR A 232 -1.10 -2.79 20.37
N ASP A 233 -0.17 -3.75 20.34
CA ASP A 233 -0.49 -5.12 20.71
C ASP A 233 -0.99 -5.25 22.17
N ASN A 234 -1.49 -6.44 22.49
CA ASN A 234 -2.09 -6.77 23.78
C ASN A 234 -1.08 -7.25 24.84
N GLU A 235 0.21 -7.32 24.51
CA GLU A 235 1.28 -7.79 25.39
C GLU A 235 1.41 -6.85 26.61
N ALA A 236 1.85 -7.41 27.74
CA ALA A 236 1.93 -6.67 29.00
C ALA A 236 2.88 -5.46 28.92
N SER A 237 3.99 -5.60 28.19
CA SER A 237 5.01 -4.58 27.95
C SER A 237 4.44 -3.39 27.18
N TYR A 238 3.72 -3.63 26.08
CA TYR A 238 3.05 -2.59 25.28
C TYR A 238 1.93 -1.90 26.04
N LYS A 239 1.09 -2.65 26.76
CA LYS A 239 0.06 -2.06 27.62
C LYS A 239 0.63 -1.13 28.68
N ALA A 240 1.74 -1.53 29.30
CA ALA A 240 2.42 -0.71 30.29
C ALA A 240 3.04 0.54 29.66
N ALA A 241 3.67 0.41 28.49
CA ALA A 241 4.23 1.52 27.74
C ALA A 241 3.15 2.52 27.29
N GLY A 242 2.03 2.03 26.73
CA GLY A 242 0.89 2.87 26.33
C GLY A 242 0.25 3.63 27.49
N ARG A 243 0.15 3.00 28.67
CA ARG A 243 -0.29 3.70 29.89
C ARG A 243 0.67 4.80 30.32
N LYS A 244 1.98 4.59 30.20
CA LYS A 244 2.99 5.61 30.50
C LYS A 244 2.94 6.76 29.50
N LEU A 245 2.74 6.45 28.22
CA LEU A 245 2.65 7.44 27.15
C LEU A 245 1.47 8.40 27.37
N MET A 246 0.29 7.88 27.76
CA MET A 246 -0.89 8.72 28.09
C MET A 246 -0.71 9.60 29.33
N GLY A 247 0.30 9.34 30.16
CA GLY A 247 0.56 10.06 31.40
C GLY A 247 1.60 11.17 31.29
N LYS A 248 2.23 11.34 30.12
CA LYS A 248 3.05 12.50 29.80
C LYS A 248 2.18 13.71 29.52
#